data_AF-A0A077WUR0-F1
#
_entry.id   AF-A0A077WUR0-F1
#
_cell.length_a   1.000
_cell.length_b   1.000
_cell.length_c   1.000
_cell.angle_alpha   90.00
_cell.angle_beta   90.00
_cell.angle_gamma   90.00
#
_symmetry.space_group_name_H-M   'P 1'
#
loop_
_entity.id
_entity.type
_entity.pdbx_description
1 polymer ?
#
loop_
_entity_poly.entity_id
_entity_poly.type
_entity_poly.pdbx_seq_one_letter_code
_entity_poly.pdbx_strand_id
1 'polypeptide(L)'
;MDQPVEEQQQQQQQGTTATTTTTIEQQNNVIHQLYQEVNELLGGFCSDAQQQFCVEQHVASPMQLRRICQTMQQVLRFIPVIGLVDSPNSDSLRRTLLRTALEITGCLDTACRQRHIAPLTEAKIEQLLDKWHELSRAYDDKSREHGTLTELLGTVGQLKKAWRRVDQVDGVLTSILASYGNVETRRAAGLYVAMVDKQNYAQLGLNRKAIGRRHIVFECTRLPRDQQIDAVTDVCRRFGAVFMHNARHNLQQIDIQLGLARPTTLAHRLRQLFSMIHHDPNQQQQQQHPPRRRVLSHGDAGTTTTITPFRLTTPVTTPSFIWYPRDNGNDDFPVASMPEPSFVPAPWQWTDLIKPRVPFKPLLFGLFRRPRRPHRHRHHHQEQEQTDIDSQEVEPSVQPSDNHALKDAPFATVSVDDLSQHLCRIGYQFYEDVANNAHLSYHQDSRVLQGVGQDLVEIYSNLQLESTRLVMHRVVDICHQLGTMSSTTDPAMIENTSITTLLQQQQHTTQPRPSIASV
;
A
#
# COMPACT_ATOMS: atom_id res chain seq x y z
N MET A 1 -62.93 -25.28 -60.65
CA MET A 1 -62.12 -26.34 -60.00
C MET A 1 -62.30 -26.21 -58.50
N ASP A 2 -63.52 -26.38 -58.00
CA ASP A 2 -64.33 -27.62 -57.97
C ASP A 2 -63.77 -28.66 -57.00
N GLN A 3 -64.53 -28.75 -55.90
CA GLN A 3 -64.75 -29.81 -54.91
C GLN A 3 -64.65 -31.25 -55.47
N PRO A 4 -64.43 -32.31 -54.63
CA PRO A 4 -65.26 -32.69 -53.46
C PRO A 4 -64.45 -33.06 -52.19
N VAL A 5 -64.94 -32.93 -50.95
CA VAL A 5 -66.17 -33.41 -50.26
C VAL A 5 -66.17 -34.94 -50.01
N GLU A 6 -66.35 -35.26 -48.72
CA GLU A 6 -66.69 -36.55 -48.08
C GLU A 6 -65.57 -37.60 -47.89
N GLU A 7 -65.18 -37.86 -46.63
CA GLU A 7 -65.72 -39.00 -45.86
C GLU A 7 -65.22 -39.07 -44.39
N GLN A 8 -66.20 -39.29 -43.49
CA GLN A 8 -66.18 -40.14 -42.28
C GLN A 8 -65.26 -39.74 -41.09
N GLN A 9 -65.78 -39.13 -40.02
CA GLN A 9 -66.46 -39.79 -38.87
C GLN A 9 -65.78 -41.05 -38.32
N GLN A 10 -64.76 -40.87 -37.46
CA GLN A 10 -64.53 -41.67 -36.24
C GLN A 10 -63.31 -41.15 -35.48
N GLN A 11 -63.53 -40.32 -34.44
CA GLN A 11 -62.73 -40.28 -33.20
C GLN A 11 -63.20 -39.09 -32.35
N GLN A 12 -64.29 -39.30 -31.61
CA GLN A 12 -64.72 -38.37 -30.58
C GLN A 12 -65.21 -39.19 -29.40
N GLN A 13 -64.26 -39.75 -28.64
CA GLN A 13 -64.40 -40.28 -27.28
C GLN A 13 -63.01 -40.71 -26.76
N GLN A 14 -62.15 -39.74 -26.47
CA GLN A 14 -60.93 -39.91 -25.66
C GLN A 14 -60.42 -38.50 -25.34
N GLY A 15 -60.94 -37.90 -24.26
CA GLY A 15 -60.67 -36.49 -23.96
C GLY A 15 -61.10 -36.09 -22.57
N THR A 16 -60.61 -36.79 -21.54
CA THR A 16 -60.73 -36.34 -20.14
C THR A 16 -59.70 -36.98 -19.19
N THR A 17 -58.92 -37.99 -19.61
CA THR A 17 -57.88 -38.63 -18.78
C THR A 17 -56.46 -38.14 -19.04
N ALA A 18 -56.22 -37.30 -20.05
CA ALA A 18 -54.88 -36.83 -20.41
C ALA A 18 -54.36 -35.67 -19.53
N THR A 19 -55.22 -34.98 -18.77
CA THR A 19 -54.84 -33.82 -17.96
C THR A 19 -54.31 -34.18 -16.58
N THR A 20 -54.65 -35.37 -16.06
CA THR A 20 -54.23 -35.81 -14.71
C THR A 20 -52.82 -36.40 -14.72
N THR A 21 -52.44 -37.12 -15.77
CA THR A 21 -51.09 -37.71 -15.94
C THR A 21 -50.00 -36.65 -16.08
N THR A 22 -50.25 -35.56 -16.79
CA THR A 22 -49.28 -34.45 -16.94
C THR A 22 -48.95 -33.77 -15.60
N THR A 23 -49.90 -33.76 -14.66
CA THR A 23 -49.72 -33.09 -13.36
C THR A 23 -48.83 -33.91 -12.43
N ILE A 24 -48.97 -35.24 -12.42
CA ILE A 24 -48.15 -36.15 -11.59
C ILE A 24 -46.70 -36.20 -12.09
N GLU A 25 -46.49 -36.27 -13.41
CA GLU A 25 -45.14 -36.24 -13.99
C GLU A 25 -44.43 -34.91 -13.71
N GLN A 26 -45.15 -33.79 -13.81
CA GLN A 26 -44.59 -32.47 -13.49
C GLN A 26 -44.20 -32.36 -12.02
N GLN A 27 -45.01 -32.89 -11.10
CA GLN A 27 -44.69 -32.91 -9.67
C GLN A 27 -43.46 -33.78 -9.37
N ASN A 28 -43.35 -34.96 -9.98
CA ASN A 28 -42.19 -35.84 -9.83
C ASN A 28 -40.91 -35.19 -10.35
N ASN A 29 -40.98 -34.43 -11.45
CA ASN A 29 -39.85 -33.67 -11.98
C ASN A 29 -39.38 -32.58 -11.00
N VAL A 30 -40.31 -31.85 -10.38
CA VAL A 30 -39.98 -30.84 -9.36
C VAL A 30 -39.32 -31.50 -8.14
N ILE A 31 -39.84 -32.62 -7.65
CA ILE A 31 -39.26 -33.36 -6.52
C ILE A 31 -37.82 -33.79 -6.85
N HIS A 32 -37.60 -34.33 -8.04
CA HIS A 32 -36.26 -34.73 -8.48
C HIS A 32 -35.29 -33.55 -8.54
N GLN A 33 -35.74 -32.40 -9.06
CA GLN A 33 -34.93 -31.17 -9.08
C GLN A 33 -34.56 -30.71 -7.66
N LEU A 34 -35.51 -30.72 -6.73
CA LEU A 34 -35.27 -30.36 -5.33
C LEU A 34 -34.29 -31.32 -4.64
N TYR A 35 -34.35 -32.62 -4.94
CA TYR A 35 -33.37 -33.59 -4.42
C TYR A 35 -31.97 -33.34 -4.93
N GLN A 36 -31.85 -33.08 -6.24
CA GLN A 36 -30.56 -32.75 -6.84
C GLN A 36 -29.99 -31.48 -6.22
N GLU A 37 -30.81 -30.44 -6.07
CA GLU A 37 -30.41 -29.17 -5.45
C GLU A 37 -29.93 -29.38 -4.01
N VAL A 38 -30.68 -30.09 -3.15
CA VAL A 38 -30.25 -30.40 -1.77
C VAL A 38 -28.95 -31.18 -1.74
N ASN A 39 -28.77 -32.14 -2.66
CA ASN A 39 -27.56 -32.94 -2.74
C ASN A 39 -26.34 -32.07 -3.10
N GLU A 40 -26.49 -31.15 -4.05
CA GLU A 40 -25.43 -30.21 -4.44
C GLU A 40 -25.09 -29.24 -3.29
N LEU A 41 -26.10 -28.65 -2.64
CA LEU A 41 -25.92 -27.71 -1.53
C LEU A 41 -25.25 -28.35 -0.31
N LEU A 42 -25.71 -29.54 0.11
CA LEU A 42 -25.11 -30.25 1.23
C LEU A 42 -23.73 -30.81 0.90
N GLY A 43 -23.51 -31.25 -0.35
CA GLY A 43 -22.21 -31.67 -0.84
C GLY A 43 -21.18 -30.54 -0.76
N GLY A 44 -21.55 -29.34 -1.21
CA GLY A 44 -20.72 -28.13 -1.09
C GLY A 44 -20.45 -27.75 0.38
N PHE A 45 -21.50 -27.73 1.20
CA PHE A 45 -21.38 -27.38 2.62
C PHE A 45 -20.51 -28.36 3.42
N CYS A 46 -20.60 -29.65 3.13
CA CYS A 46 -19.82 -30.68 3.81
C CYS A 46 -18.40 -30.84 3.26
N SER A 47 -17.96 -30.00 2.31
CA SER A 47 -16.57 -30.00 1.84
C SER A 47 -15.58 -29.63 2.95
N ASP A 48 -14.35 -30.13 2.86
CA ASP A 48 -13.31 -29.83 3.86
C ASP A 48 -12.98 -28.33 3.91
N ALA A 49 -13.02 -27.65 2.77
CA ALA A 49 -12.78 -26.21 2.67
C ALA A 49 -13.85 -25.39 3.43
N GLN A 50 -15.13 -25.72 3.24
CA GLN A 50 -16.22 -25.04 3.94
C GLN A 50 -16.20 -25.38 5.44
N GLN A 51 -15.83 -26.61 5.81
CA GLN A 51 -15.68 -26.97 7.21
C GLN A 51 -14.57 -26.16 7.88
N GLN A 52 -13.42 -26.05 7.22
CA GLN A 52 -12.29 -25.27 7.69
C GLN A 52 -12.67 -23.79 7.85
N PHE A 53 -13.34 -23.21 6.84
CA PHE A 53 -13.86 -21.85 6.90
C PHE A 53 -14.78 -21.64 8.12
N CYS A 54 -15.76 -22.52 8.35
CA CYS A 54 -16.66 -22.40 9.50
C CYS A 54 -15.92 -22.46 10.85
N VAL A 55 -14.83 -23.23 10.95
CA VAL A 55 -13.99 -23.30 12.15
C VAL A 55 -13.18 -22.02 12.35
N GLU A 56 -12.51 -21.56 11.29
CA GLU A 56 -11.68 -20.34 11.30
C GLU A 56 -12.51 -19.09 11.60
N GLN A 57 -13.73 -19.03 11.05
CA GLN A 57 -14.68 -17.94 11.27
C GLN A 57 -15.47 -18.09 12.58
N HIS A 58 -15.15 -19.09 13.40
CA HIS A 58 -15.77 -19.36 14.69
C HIS A 58 -17.31 -19.53 14.64
N VAL A 59 -17.82 -20.08 13.54
CA VAL A 59 -19.25 -20.40 13.37
C VAL A 59 -19.67 -21.51 14.31
N ALA A 60 -18.86 -22.57 14.40
CA ALA A 60 -19.10 -23.73 15.25
C ALA A 60 -17.78 -24.35 15.71
N SER A 61 -17.81 -25.10 16.81
CA SER A 61 -16.63 -25.85 17.24
C SER A 61 -16.29 -26.97 16.24
N PRO A 62 -15.01 -27.36 16.09
CA PRO A 62 -14.63 -28.44 15.17
C PRO A 62 -15.37 -29.76 15.42
N MET A 63 -15.64 -30.09 16.70
CA MET A 63 -16.39 -31.31 17.06
C MET A 63 -17.86 -31.21 16.67
N GLN A 64 -18.50 -30.07 16.92
CA GLN A 64 -19.89 -29.85 16.55
C GLN A 64 -20.06 -29.91 15.02
N LEU A 65 -19.17 -29.25 14.28
CA LEU A 65 -19.23 -29.23 12.82
C LEU A 65 -19.01 -30.62 12.23
N ARG A 66 -18.03 -31.37 12.74
CA ARG A 66 -17.81 -32.77 12.32
C ARG A 66 -19.06 -33.62 12.54
N ARG A 67 -19.74 -33.47 13.68
CA ARG A 67 -21.00 -34.18 13.96
C ARG A 67 -22.10 -33.79 12.96
N ILE A 68 -22.29 -32.49 12.72
CA ILE A 68 -23.27 -31.95 11.77
C ILE A 68 -23.02 -32.51 10.36
N CYS A 69 -21.77 -32.44 9.88
CA CYS A 69 -21.41 -32.96 8.56
C CYS A 69 -21.58 -34.47 8.45
N GLN A 70 -21.24 -35.24 9.50
CA GLN A 70 -21.50 -36.68 9.51
C GLN A 70 -22.99 -37.00 9.41
N THR A 71 -23.84 -36.27 10.13
CA THR A 71 -25.30 -36.44 10.04
C THR A 71 -25.82 -36.07 8.66
N MET A 72 -25.41 -34.94 8.08
CA MET A 72 -25.81 -34.53 6.73
C MET A 72 -25.34 -35.53 5.66
N GLN A 73 -24.10 -36.03 5.75
CA GLN A 73 -23.58 -37.06 4.84
C GLN A 73 -24.32 -38.38 4.97
N GLN A 74 -24.72 -38.78 6.18
CA GLN A 74 -25.58 -39.95 6.38
C GLN A 74 -26.92 -39.74 5.69
N VAL A 75 -27.55 -38.57 5.87
CA VAL A 75 -28.80 -38.23 5.20
C VAL A 75 -28.65 -38.33 3.68
N LEU A 76 -27.61 -37.73 3.10
CA LEU A 76 -27.32 -37.77 1.67
C LEU A 76 -27.22 -39.20 1.11
N ARG A 77 -26.64 -40.14 1.87
CA ARG A 77 -26.56 -41.55 1.46
C ARG A 77 -27.91 -42.25 1.38
N PHE A 78 -28.90 -41.82 2.17
CA PHE A 78 -30.22 -42.43 2.23
C PHE A 78 -31.25 -41.80 1.29
N ILE A 79 -31.03 -40.56 0.82
CA ILE A 79 -31.93 -39.87 -0.13
C ILE A 79 -32.22 -40.72 -1.38
N PRO A 80 -31.24 -41.33 -2.08
CA PRO A 80 -31.51 -42.11 -3.29
C PRO A 80 -32.31 -43.39 -3.06
N VAL A 81 -32.33 -43.90 -1.83
CA VAL A 81 -32.96 -45.19 -1.48
C VAL A 81 -34.36 -45.00 -0.91
N ILE A 82 -34.52 -44.02 -0.02
CA ILE A 82 -35.74 -43.81 0.77
C ILE A 82 -36.57 -42.66 0.20
N GLY A 83 -35.93 -41.69 -0.48
CA GLY A 83 -36.53 -40.41 -0.80
C GLY A 83 -36.76 -39.53 0.44
N LEU A 84 -37.28 -38.32 0.21
CA LEU A 84 -37.71 -37.36 1.24
C LEU A 84 -39.24 -37.13 1.24
N VAL A 85 -39.97 -37.84 0.39
CA VAL A 85 -41.43 -37.73 0.18
C VAL A 85 -42.05 -39.15 0.21
N ASP A 86 -43.33 -39.25 0.62
CA ASP A 86 -44.20 -40.43 0.48
C ASP A 86 -43.91 -41.68 1.35
N SER A 87 -43.06 -41.60 2.37
CA SER A 87 -42.89 -42.69 3.36
C SER A 87 -42.70 -42.21 4.82
N PRO A 88 -43.06 -43.02 5.83
CA PRO A 88 -42.79 -42.67 7.22
C PRO A 88 -41.28 -42.54 7.50
N ASN A 89 -40.45 -43.27 6.76
CA ASN A 89 -39.00 -43.20 6.86
C ASN A 89 -38.44 -41.91 6.24
N SER A 90 -39.01 -41.47 5.11
CA SER A 90 -38.64 -40.20 4.48
C SER A 90 -39.00 -39.00 5.36
N ASP A 91 -40.11 -39.09 6.10
CA ASP A 91 -40.50 -38.11 7.10
C ASP A 91 -39.47 -37.97 8.23
N SER A 92 -38.98 -39.10 8.77
CA SER A 92 -37.93 -39.11 9.79
C SER A 92 -36.61 -38.54 9.27
N LEU A 93 -36.23 -38.91 8.04
CA LEU A 93 -35.03 -38.42 7.37
C LEU A 93 -35.09 -36.90 7.14
N ARG A 94 -36.23 -36.40 6.63
CA ARG A 94 -36.50 -34.98 6.41
C ARG A 94 -36.48 -34.19 7.72
N ARG A 95 -37.09 -34.69 8.80
CA ARG A 95 -37.04 -34.04 10.13
C ARG A 95 -35.62 -33.98 10.68
N THR A 96 -34.82 -35.04 10.49
CA THR A 96 -33.42 -35.07 10.90
C THR A 96 -32.62 -34.02 10.14
N LEU A 97 -32.74 -33.96 8.81
CA LEU A 97 -32.09 -32.96 7.98
C LEU A 97 -32.51 -31.54 8.38
N LEU A 98 -33.81 -31.29 8.51
CA LEU A 98 -34.37 -30.00 8.89
C LEU A 98 -33.81 -29.54 10.25
N ARG A 99 -33.76 -30.44 11.25
CA ARG A 99 -33.22 -30.14 12.58
C ARG A 99 -31.74 -29.77 12.50
N THR A 100 -30.94 -30.53 11.76
CA THR A 100 -29.50 -30.28 11.61
C THR A 100 -29.23 -28.99 10.81
N ALA A 101 -30.01 -28.72 9.77
CA ALA A 101 -29.93 -27.50 8.98
C ALA A 101 -30.32 -26.26 9.82
N LEU A 102 -31.35 -26.35 10.65
CA LEU A 102 -31.73 -25.28 11.59
C LEU A 102 -30.66 -25.06 12.67
N GLU A 103 -30.00 -26.12 13.15
CA GLU A 103 -28.90 -25.99 14.12
C GLU A 103 -27.76 -25.15 13.55
N ILE A 104 -27.27 -25.49 12.35
CA ILE A 104 -26.18 -24.74 11.72
C ILE A 104 -26.61 -23.34 11.29
N THR A 105 -27.85 -23.17 10.82
CA THR A 105 -28.41 -21.84 10.51
C THR A 105 -28.39 -20.94 11.75
N GLY A 106 -28.76 -21.46 12.92
CA GLY A 106 -28.67 -20.72 14.18
C GLY A 106 -27.25 -20.31 14.56
N CYS A 107 -26.26 -21.17 14.29
CA CYS A 107 -24.84 -20.83 14.43
C CYS A 107 -24.42 -19.70 13.48
N LEU A 108 -24.76 -19.81 12.20
CA LEU A 108 -24.46 -18.81 11.17
C LEU A 108 -25.14 -17.46 11.47
N ASP A 109 -26.42 -17.45 11.85
CA ASP A 109 -27.15 -16.25 12.27
C ASP A 109 -26.49 -15.58 13.48
N THR A 110 -25.96 -16.37 14.41
CA THR A 110 -25.26 -15.85 15.59
C THR A 110 -23.93 -15.20 15.18
N ALA A 111 -23.16 -15.85 14.31
CA ALA A 111 -21.91 -15.30 13.77
C ALA A 111 -22.16 -14.01 12.96
N CYS A 112 -23.16 -13.98 12.06
CA CYS A 112 -23.52 -12.78 11.30
C CYS A 112 -23.93 -11.63 12.23
N ARG A 113 -24.74 -11.89 13.26
CA ARG A 113 -25.16 -10.87 14.24
C ARG A 113 -23.99 -10.33 15.07
N GLN A 114 -23.08 -11.21 15.52
CA GLN A 114 -21.88 -10.79 16.26
C GLN A 114 -20.98 -9.87 15.43
N ARG A 115 -20.97 -10.05 14.10
CA ARG A 115 -20.22 -9.22 13.16
C ARG A 115 -21.02 -8.04 12.59
N HIS A 116 -22.27 -7.87 13.00
CA HIS A 116 -23.18 -6.84 12.49
C HIS A 116 -23.40 -6.88 10.96
N ILE A 117 -23.34 -8.08 10.37
CA ILE A 117 -23.63 -8.30 8.95
C ILE A 117 -25.15 -8.19 8.74
N ALA A 118 -25.57 -7.36 7.79
CA ALA A 118 -26.97 -7.24 7.42
C ALA A 118 -27.41 -8.49 6.64
N PRO A 119 -28.67 -8.95 6.78
CA PRO A 119 -29.17 -10.05 5.95
C PRO A 119 -29.20 -9.62 4.48
N LEU A 120 -28.55 -10.38 3.61
CA LEU A 120 -28.45 -10.09 2.17
C LEU A 120 -29.25 -11.10 1.36
N THR A 121 -29.72 -10.68 0.18
CA THR A 121 -30.30 -11.59 -0.82
C THR A 121 -29.19 -12.16 -1.70
N GLU A 122 -29.43 -13.30 -2.34
CA GLU A 122 -28.47 -13.96 -3.25
C GLU A 122 -27.97 -13.01 -4.35
N ALA A 123 -28.88 -12.37 -5.08
CA ALA A 123 -28.55 -11.38 -6.10
C ALA A 123 -27.73 -10.19 -5.56
N LYS A 124 -27.92 -9.83 -4.28
CA LYS A 124 -27.14 -8.76 -3.64
C LYS A 124 -25.73 -9.23 -3.30
N ILE A 125 -25.57 -10.47 -2.84
CA ILE A 125 -24.26 -11.07 -2.57
C ILE A 125 -23.44 -11.15 -3.86
N GLU A 126 -24.03 -11.65 -4.95
CA GLU A 126 -23.36 -11.69 -6.26
C GLU A 126 -22.87 -10.31 -6.70
N GLN A 127 -23.74 -9.29 -6.61
CA GLN A 127 -23.37 -7.90 -6.92
C GLN A 127 -22.19 -7.41 -6.03
N LEU A 128 -22.18 -7.77 -4.75
CA LEU A 128 -21.14 -7.34 -3.81
C LEU A 128 -19.83 -8.10 -4.05
N LEU A 129 -19.89 -9.38 -4.43
CA LEU A 129 -18.73 -10.18 -4.83
C LEU A 129 -18.09 -9.63 -6.11
N ASP A 130 -18.88 -9.24 -7.10
CA ASP A 130 -18.36 -8.59 -8.32
C ASP A 130 -17.59 -7.31 -7.99
N LYS A 131 -18.14 -6.46 -7.11
CA LYS A 131 -17.46 -5.26 -6.61
C LYS A 131 -16.20 -5.61 -5.83
N TRP A 132 -16.24 -6.65 -5.01
CA TRP A 132 -15.08 -7.12 -4.27
C TRP A 132 -13.96 -7.56 -5.22
N HIS A 133 -14.27 -8.32 -6.28
CA HIS A 133 -13.30 -8.73 -7.30
C HIS A 133 -12.72 -7.55 -8.10
N GLU A 134 -13.52 -6.51 -8.36
CA GLU A 134 -12.99 -5.25 -8.93
C GLU A 134 -11.99 -4.59 -7.98
N LEU A 135 -12.33 -4.45 -6.69
CA LEU A 135 -11.45 -3.84 -5.69
C LEU A 135 -10.19 -4.67 -5.41
N SER A 136 -10.29 -6.01 -5.42
CA SER A 136 -9.15 -6.91 -5.29
C SER A 136 -8.18 -6.74 -6.45
N ARG A 137 -8.65 -6.65 -7.70
CA ARG A 137 -7.79 -6.34 -8.85
C ARG A 137 -7.15 -4.96 -8.74
N ALA A 138 -7.91 -3.95 -8.32
CA ALA A 138 -7.38 -2.62 -8.09
C ALA A 138 -6.33 -2.58 -6.95
N TYR A 139 -6.47 -3.43 -5.93
CA TYR A 139 -5.47 -3.62 -4.88
C TYR A 139 -4.17 -4.23 -5.42
N ASP A 140 -4.26 -5.24 -6.28
CA ASP A 140 -3.08 -5.85 -6.91
C ASP A 140 -2.35 -4.85 -7.81
N ASP A 141 -3.09 -4.06 -8.60
CA ASP A 141 -2.55 -2.96 -9.40
C ASP A 141 -1.79 -1.96 -8.53
N LYS A 142 -2.42 -1.50 -7.44
CA LYS A 142 -1.79 -0.56 -6.50
C LYS A 142 -0.57 -1.15 -5.79
N SER A 143 -0.60 -2.44 -5.46
CA SER A 143 0.54 -3.14 -4.88
C SER A 143 1.72 -3.21 -5.84
N ARG A 144 1.47 -3.37 -7.15
CA ARG A 144 2.51 -3.30 -8.18
C ARG A 144 3.10 -1.90 -8.31
N GLU A 145 2.27 -0.86 -8.38
CA GLU A 145 2.73 0.54 -8.40
C GLU A 145 3.59 0.87 -7.17
N HIS A 146 3.18 0.39 -5.99
CA HIS A 146 3.95 0.55 -4.76
C HIS A 146 5.31 -0.20 -4.80
N GLY A 147 5.36 -1.34 -5.49
CA GLY A 147 6.60 -2.04 -5.83
C GLY A 147 7.53 -1.19 -6.70
N THR A 148 7.02 -0.60 -7.77
CA THR A 148 7.79 0.32 -8.63
C THR A 148 8.31 1.54 -7.87
N LEU A 149 7.50 2.13 -6.98
CA LEU A 149 7.95 3.21 -6.11
C LEU A 149 9.11 2.78 -5.20
N THR A 150 9.08 1.54 -4.68
CA THR A 150 10.18 0.99 -3.86
C THR A 150 11.50 0.95 -4.63
N GLU A 151 11.46 0.51 -5.88
CA GLU A 151 12.64 0.48 -6.75
C GLU A 151 13.17 1.89 -7.05
N LEU A 152 12.27 2.85 -7.28
CA LEU A 152 12.63 4.25 -7.49
C LEU A 152 13.31 4.86 -6.25
N LEU A 153 12.79 4.60 -5.05
CA LEU A 153 13.44 5.02 -3.78
C LEU A 153 14.82 4.36 -3.62
N GLY A 154 14.96 3.10 -4.04
CA GLY A 154 16.27 2.44 -4.12
C GLY A 154 17.25 3.20 -5.03
N THR A 155 16.78 3.68 -6.18
CA THR A 155 17.56 4.48 -7.14
C THR A 155 17.95 5.84 -6.55
N VAL A 156 17.03 6.53 -5.86
CA VAL A 156 17.33 7.78 -5.13
C VAL A 156 18.40 7.53 -4.06
N GLY A 157 18.31 6.41 -3.33
CA GLY A 157 19.32 5.99 -2.36
C GLY A 157 20.70 5.76 -3.00
N GLN A 158 20.76 5.21 -4.21
CA GLN A 158 22.00 5.07 -4.98
C GLN A 158 22.53 6.43 -5.44
N LEU A 159 21.66 7.33 -5.90
CA LEU A 159 22.03 8.68 -6.31
C LEU A 159 22.63 9.46 -5.13
N LYS A 160 21.99 9.39 -3.95
CA LYS A 160 22.53 9.91 -2.69
C LYS A 160 23.95 9.38 -2.43
N LYS A 161 24.18 8.08 -2.59
CA LYS A 161 25.53 7.48 -2.43
C LYS A 161 26.52 7.96 -3.49
N ALA A 162 26.07 8.18 -4.73
CA ALA A 162 26.91 8.69 -5.81
C ALA A 162 27.43 10.10 -5.50
N TRP A 163 26.62 10.95 -4.87
CA TRP A 163 27.02 12.30 -4.41
C TRP A 163 28.09 12.30 -3.31
N ARG A 164 28.46 11.15 -2.74
CA ARG A 164 29.65 11.05 -1.87
C ARG A 164 30.96 10.97 -2.66
N ARG A 165 30.91 10.71 -3.97
CA ARG A 165 32.09 10.56 -4.84
C ARG A 165 32.38 11.89 -5.54
N VAL A 166 33.49 12.51 -5.15
CA VAL A 166 33.91 13.84 -5.63
C VAL A 166 34.25 13.85 -7.13
N ASP A 167 34.74 12.71 -7.65
CA ASP A 167 35.25 12.60 -9.03
C ASP A 167 34.20 12.94 -10.11
N GLN A 168 32.93 12.62 -9.87
CA GLN A 168 31.85 12.90 -10.83
C GLN A 168 31.53 14.40 -10.91
N VAL A 169 31.56 15.09 -9.76
CA VAL A 169 31.32 16.53 -9.67
C VAL A 169 32.48 17.31 -10.28
N ASP A 170 33.70 16.83 -10.07
CA ASP A 170 34.91 17.45 -10.61
C ASP A 170 34.88 17.54 -12.14
N GLY A 171 34.38 16.51 -12.85
CA GLY A 171 34.18 16.54 -14.30
C GLY A 171 33.22 17.63 -14.78
N VAL A 172 32.07 17.78 -14.11
CA VAL A 172 31.08 18.82 -14.42
C VAL A 172 31.65 20.21 -14.13
N LEU A 173 32.30 20.38 -12.97
CA LEU A 173 32.93 21.64 -12.57
C LEU A 173 34.03 22.04 -13.55
N THR A 174 34.81 21.08 -14.05
CA THR A 174 35.81 21.30 -15.11
C THR A 174 35.17 21.86 -16.37
N SER A 175 34.07 21.26 -16.82
CA SER A 175 33.35 21.70 -18.02
C SER A 175 32.78 23.11 -17.86
N ILE A 176 32.22 23.42 -16.69
CA ILE A 176 31.76 24.77 -16.34
C ILE A 176 32.93 25.75 -16.37
N LEU A 177 34.06 25.42 -15.74
CA LEU A 177 35.24 26.28 -15.73
C LEU A 177 35.88 26.43 -17.13
N ALA A 178 35.81 25.41 -17.99
CA ALA A 178 36.29 25.49 -19.37
C ALA A 178 35.40 26.41 -20.21
N SER A 179 34.08 26.34 -20.05
CA SER A 179 33.09 27.17 -20.74
C SER A 179 32.92 28.58 -20.14
N TYR A 180 33.50 28.83 -18.97
CA TYR A 180 33.43 30.12 -18.28
C TYR A 180 34.21 31.20 -19.04
N GLY A 181 33.66 31.76 -20.12
CA GLY A 181 34.28 32.85 -20.90
C GLY A 181 35.56 32.46 -21.67
N ASN A 182 35.99 33.36 -22.57
CA ASN A 182 37.25 33.17 -23.32
C ASN A 182 38.44 33.17 -22.34
N VAL A 183 39.31 32.18 -22.48
CA VAL A 183 40.52 31.99 -21.66
C VAL A 183 41.40 33.25 -21.64
N GLU A 184 41.53 33.93 -22.79
CA GLU A 184 42.35 35.14 -22.91
C GLU A 184 41.76 36.30 -22.12
N THR A 185 40.46 36.52 -22.24
CA THR A 185 39.73 37.59 -21.53
C THR A 185 39.79 37.37 -20.01
N ARG A 186 39.65 36.12 -19.55
CA ARG A 186 39.77 35.80 -18.13
C ARG A 186 41.16 36.06 -17.58
N ARG A 187 42.19 35.62 -18.30
CA ARG A 187 43.57 35.84 -17.91
C ARG A 187 43.89 37.33 -17.89
N ALA A 188 43.37 38.11 -18.83
CA ALA A 188 43.49 39.57 -18.81
C ALA A 188 42.87 40.17 -17.54
N ALA A 189 41.71 39.67 -17.11
CA ALA A 189 41.04 40.05 -15.87
C ALA A 189 41.72 39.52 -14.58
N GLY A 190 42.78 38.70 -14.68
CA GLY A 190 43.46 38.12 -13.51
C GLY A 190 42.77 36.88 -12.92
N LEU A 191 41.94 36.19 -13.70
CA LEU A 191 41.30 34.92 -13.34
C LEU A 191 41.77 33.81 -14.28
N TYR A 192 42.26 32.69 -13.75
CA TYR A 192 42.56 31.52 -14.58
C TYR A 192 42.52 30.23 -13.77
N VAL A 193 42.37 29.10 -14.46
CA VAL A 193 42.47 27.77 -13.85
C VAL A 193 43.86 27.21 -14.16
N ALA A 194 44.55 26.74 -13.12
CA ALA A 194 45.88 26.16 -13.25
C ALA A 194 45.91 24.73 -12.69
N MET A 195 46.57 23.83 -13.41
CA MET A 195 47.04 22.58 -12.84
C MET A 195 48.36 22.86 -12.12
N VAL A 196 48.42 22.52 -10.83
CA VAL A 196 49.59 22.80 -10.01
C VAL A 196 50.67 21.77 -10.32
N ASP A 197 51.88 22.23 -10.62
CA ASP A 197 53.02 21.39 -10.94
C ASP A 197 54.23 21.74 -10.05
N LYS A 198 55.36 21.10 -10.31
CA LYS A 198 56.61 21.33 -9.56
C LYS A 198 57.19 22.73 -9.79
N GLN A 199 56.80 23.44 -10.85
CA GLN A 199 57.34 24.74 -11.23
C GLN A 199 56.50 25.89 -10.64
N ASN A 200 55.18 25.73 -10.61
CA ASN A 200 54.26 26.79 -10.23
C ASN A 200 53.78 26.73 -8.77
N TYR A 201 53.86 25.59 -8.07
CA TYR A 201 53.29 25.49 -6.71
C TYR A 201 53.88 26.52 -5.74
N ALA A 202 55.18 26.78 -5.81
CA ALA A 202 55.86 27.76 -4.96
C ALA A 202 55.49 29.20 -5.35
N GLN A 203 55.35 29.47 -6.65
CA GLN A 203 54.92 30.78 -7.17
C GLN A 203 53.49 31.11 -6.71
N LEU A 204 52.61 30.12 -6.66
CA LEU A 204 51.24 30.26 -6.20
C LEU A 204 51.10 30.23 -4.67
N GLY A 205 52.19 30.10 -3.91
CA GLY A 205 52.13 29.98 -2.45
C GLY A 205 51.36 28.74 -1.98
N LEU A 206 51.39 27.66 -2.75
CA LEU A 206 50.73 26.39 -2.45
C LEU A 206 51.70 25.37 -1.86
N ASN A 207 51.17 24.41 -1.11
CA ASN A 207 51.96 23.31 -0.56
C ASN A 207 52.30 22.28 -1.64
N ARG A 208 53.41 21.54 -1.48
CA ARG A 208 53.78 20.43 -2.40
C ARG A 208 52.67 19.38 -2.59
N LYS A 209 51.79 19.19 -1.60
CA LYS A 209 50.62 18.30 -1.68
C LYS A 209 49.57 18.74 -2.72
N ALA A 210 49.63 20.00 -3.16
CA ALA A 210 48.77 20.53 -4.21
C ALA A 210 49.24 20.15 -5.62
N ILE A 211 50.47 19.66 -5.80
CA ILE A 211 50.99 19.23 -7.11
C ILE A 211 50.07 18.13 -7.66
N GLY A 212 49.63 18.31 -8.91
CA GLY A 212 48.65 17.46 -9.61
C GLY A 212 47.19 17.91 -9.43
N ARG A 213 46.90 18.88 -8.55
CA ARG A 213 45.55 19.38 -8.30
C ARG A 213 45.24 20.63 -9.11
N ARG A 214 43.96 20.88 -9.32
CA ARG A 214 43.47 22.06 -10.04
C ARG A 214 43.05 23.15 -9.07
N HIS A 215 43.45 24.37 -9.39
CA HIS A 215 43.12 25.55 -8.62
C HIS A 215 42.58 26.64 -9.52
N ILE A 216 41.54 27.33 -9.05
CA ILE A 216 41.14 28.64 -9.58
C ILE A 216 42.06 29.66 -8.93
N VAL A 217 42.80 30.42 -9.74
CA VAL A 217 43.76 31.41 -9.30
C VAL A 217 43.24 32.80 -9.65
N PHE A 218 43.32 33.69 -8.67
CA PHE A 218 42.98 35.10 -8.76
C PHE A 218 44.23 35.94 -8.52
N GLU A 219 44.51 36.89 -9.42
CA GLU A 219 45.51 37.93 -9.20
C GLU A 219 44.89 39.06 -8.37
N CYS A 220 45.24 39.14 -7.08
CA CYS A 220 44.62 40.08 -6.14
C CYS A 220 44.84 41.55 -6.52
N THR A 221 45.87 41.83 -7.33
CA THR A 221 46.15 43.18 -7.84
C THR A 221 45.18 43.61 -8.94
N ARG A 222 44.55 42.65 -9.63
CA ARG A 222 43.60 42.92 -10.73
C ARG A 222 42.15 42.68 -10.32
N LEU A 223 41.91 41.69 -9.48
CA LEU A 223 40.57 41.27 -9.08
C LEU A 223 40.37 41.49 -7.56
N PRO A 224 39.56 42.49 -7.14
CA PRO A 224 39.25 42.70 -5.73
C PRO A 224 38.47 41.52 -5.16
N ARG A 225 38.49 41.39 -3.83
CA ARG A 225 37.91 40.23 -3.11
C ARG A 225 36.44 39.98 -3.47
N ASP A 226 35.63 41.02 -3.59
CA ASP A 226 34.20 40.88 -3.91
C ASP A 226 34.02 40.27 -5.30
N GLN A 227 34.81 40.68 -6.28
CA GLN A 227 34.78 40.08 -7.62
C GLN A 227 35.29 38.63 -7.64
N GLN A 228 36.22 38.26 -6.73
CA GLN A 228 36.63 36.86 -6.55
C GLN A 228 35.46 36.02 -6.03
N ILE A 229 34.74 36.54 -5.03
CA ILE A 229 33.54 35.91 -4.47
C ILE A 229 32.45 35.79 -5.54
N ASP A 230 32.22 36.83 -6.33
CA ASP A 230 31.24 36.83 -7.42
C ASP A 230 31.58 35.79 -8.49
N ALA A 231 32.85 35.66 -8.86
CA ALA A 231 33.30 34.66 -9.83
C ALA A 231 33.05 33.23 -9.35
N VAL A 232 33.38 32.91 -8.08
CA VAL A 232 33.10 31.58 -7.51
C VAL A 232 31.59 31.37 -7.36
N THR A 233 30.86 32.41 -6.97
CA THR A 233 29.40 32.39 -6.87
C THR A 233 28.74 32.09 -8.21
N ASP A 234 29.21 32.68 -9.32
CA ASP A 234 28.68 32.38 -10.66
C ASP A 234 28.95 30.94 -11.07
N VAL A 235 30.13 30.40 -10.76
CA VAL A 235 30.44 28.98 -10.98
C VAL A 235 29.48 28.07 -10.18
N CYS A 236 29.26 28.37 -8.90
CA CYS A 236 28.30 27.63 -8.07
C CYS A 236 26.86 27.73 -8.59
N ARG A 237 26.43 28.91 -9.06
CA ARG A 237 25.09 29.12 -9.64
C ARG A 237 24.90 28.33 -10.93
N ARG A 238 25.88 28.34 -11.83
CA ARG A 238 25.86 27.53 -13.07
C ARG A 238 25.80 26.04 -12.75
N PHE A 239 26.59 25.58 -11.78
CA PHE A 239 26.52 24.21 -11.29
C PHE A 239 25.14 23.87 -10.74
N GLY A 240 24.60 24.75 -9.88
CA GLY A 240 23.26 24.61 -9.31
C GLY A 240 22.17 24.53 -10.38
N ALA A 241 22.27 25.32 -11.45
CA ALA A 241 21.32 25.25 -12.57
C ALA A 241 21.34 23.90 -13.29
N VAL A 242 22.54 23.36 -13.58
CA VAL A 242 22.70 22.03 -14.19
C VAL A 242 22.18 20.94 -13.25
N PHE A 243 22.52 21.03 -11.97
CA PHE A 243 22.03 20.12 -10.93
C PHE A 243 20.49 20.12 -10.87
N MET A 244 19.88 21.31 -10.79
CA MET A 244 18.43 21.44 -10.64
C MET A 244 17.67 20.98 -11.86
N HIS A 245 18.22 21.17 -13.07
CA HIS A 245 17.61 20.63 -14.28
C HIS A 245 17.47 19.09 -14.19
N ASN A 246 18.53 18.41 -13.76
CA ASN A 246 18.51 16.94 -13.60
C ASN A 246 17.66 16.51 -12.39
N ALA A 247 17.75 17.24 -11.27
CA ALA A 247 16.99 16.94 -10.07
C ALA A 247 15.48 17.05 -10.30
N ARG A 248 15.01 18.09 -11.01
CA ARG A 248 13.57 18.27 -11.31
C ARG A 248 12.97 17.08 -12.04
N HIS A 249 13.69 16.50 -13.00
CA HIS A 249 13.22 15.30 -13.69
C HIS A 249 13.04 14.12 -12.71
N ASN A 250 14.01 13.91 -11.82
CA ASN A 250 13.92 12.87 -10.80
C ASN A 250 12.77 13.13 -9.81
N LEU A 251 12.60 14.37 -9.33
CA LEU A 251 11.51 14.74 -8.43
C LEU A 251 10.13 14.55 -9.08
N GLN A 252 9.98 14.93 -10.35
CA GLN A 252 8.75 14.73 -11.10
C GLN A 252 8.40 13.24 -11.23
N GLN A 253 9.39 12.39 -11.51
CA GLN A 253 9.17 10.94 -11.56
C GLN A 253 8.73 10.40 -10.19
N ILE A 254 9.36 10.83 -9.11
CA ILE A 254 8.98 10.44 -7.75
C ILE A 254 7.55 10.87 -7.44
N ASP A 255 7.17 12.11 -7.73
CA ASP A 255 5.83 12.62 -7.47
C ASP A 255 4.75 11.92 -8.29
N ILE A 256 5.00 11.69 -9.57
CA ILE A 256 4.07 10.95 -10.42
C ILE A 256 3.85 9.55 -9.83
N GLN A 257 4.93 8.87 -9.44
CA GLN A 257 4.83 7.53 -8.86
C GLN A 257 4.19 7.52 -7.48
N LEU A 258 4.46 8.50 -6.63
CA LEU A 258 3.74 8.69 -5.37
C LEU A 258 2.24 8.90 -5.64
N GLY A 259 1.88 9.73 -6.62
CA GLY A 259 0.49 9.95 -7.02
C GLY A 259 -0.21 8.67 -7.50
N LEU A 260 0.47 7.85 -8.31
CA LEU A 260 -0.03 6.58 -8.80
C LEU A 260 -0.14 5.51 -7.72
N ALA A 261 0.80 5.46 -6.77
CA ALA A 261 0.81 4.46 -5.69
C ALA A 261 -0.22 4.74 -4.58
N ARG A 262 -0.77 5.96 -4.50
CA ARG A 262 -1.74 6.35 -3.44
C ARG A 262 -2.94 5.40 -3.36
N PRO A 263 -3.18 4.78 -2.19
CA PRO A 263 -4.30 3.86 -1.97
C PRO A 263 -5.59 4.54 -1.46
N THR A 264 -5.64 5.87 -1.30
CA THR A 264 -6.76 6.55 -0.62
C THR A 264 -8.11 6.35 -1.32
N THR A 265 -8.14 6.42 -2.65
CA THR A 265 -9.36 6.18 -3.44
C THR A 265 -9.84 4.74 -3.28
N LEU A 266 -8.91 3.77 -3.25
CA LEU A 266 -9.21 2.35 -3.05
C LEU A 266 -9.78 2.11 -1.65
N ALA A 267 -9.14 2.66 -0.61
CA ALA A 267 -9.63 2.60 0.76
C ALA A 267 -11.03 3.21 0.92
N HIS A 268 -11.32 4.32 0.22
CA HIS A 268 -12.66 4.93 0.23
C HIS A 268 -13.72 4.02 -0.40
N ARG A 269 -13.45 3.43 -1.57
CA ARG A 269 -14.37 2.48 -2.21
C ARG A 269 -14.59 1.23 -1.37
N LEU A 270 -13.54 0.75 -0.69
CA LEU A 270 -13.64 -0.39 0.21
C LEU A 270 -14.54 -0.09 1.42
N ARG A 271 -14.43 1.10 2.00
CA ARG A 271 -15.37 1.56 3.04
C ARG A 271 -16.81 1.63 2.56
N GLN A 272 -17.03 2.09 1.33
CA GLN A 272 -18.37 2.09 0.75
C GLN A 272 -18.90 0.66 0.65
N LEU A 273 -18.10 -0.28 0.14
CA LEU A 273 -18.47 -1.70 0.09
C LEU A 273 -18.78 -2.25 1.49
N PHE A 274 -17.92 -1.97 2.47
CA PHE A 274 -18.10 -2.37 3.86
C PHE A 274 -19.44 -1.87 4.43
N SER A 275 -19.77 -0.59 4.20
CA SER A 275 -21.04 0.01 4.66
C SER A 275 -22.29 -0.57 4.00
N MET A 276 -22.16 -1.20 2.82
CA MET A 276 -23.26 -1.90 2.17
C MET A 276 -23.52 -3.28 2.78
N ILE A 277 -22.53 -3.87 3.46
CA ILE A 277 -22.60 -5.21 4.07
C ILE A 277 -23.03 -5.11 5.53
N HIS A 278 -22.58 -4.08 6.25
CA HIS A 278 -22.82 -3.95 7.68
C HIS A 278 -24.02 -3.05 7.97
N HIS A 279 -24.81 -3.43 8.96
CA HIS A 279 -25.90 -2.58 9.45
C HIS A 279 -25.33 -1.55 10.41
N ASP A 280 -25.68 -0.27 10.26
CA ASP A 280 -25.36 0.74 11.26
C ASP A 280 -26.37 0.62 12.42
N PRO A 281 -25.99 0.07 13.59
CA PRO A 281 -26.91 -0.12 14.71
C PRO A 281 -27.49 1.23 15.21
N ASN A 282 -26.81 2.36 14.92
CA ASN A 282 -27.24 3.68 15.37
C ASN A 282 -28.34 4.29 14.50
N GLN A 283 -28.51 3.86 13.24
CA GLN A 283 -29.56 4.41 12.37
C GLN A 283 -30.97 4.03 12.85
N GLN A 284 -31.14 2.87 13.49
CA GLN A 284 -32.43 2.45 14.03
C GLN A 284 -32.84 3.24 15.29
N GLN A 285 -31.88 3.70 16.10
CA GLN A 285 -32.19 4.52 17.29
C GLN A 285 -32.56 5.97 16.93
N GLN A 286 -32.05 6.54 15.83
CA GLN A 286 -32.38 7.92 15.45
C GLN A 286 -33.79 8.09 14.87
N GLN A 287 -34.44 7.04 14.36
CA GLN A 287 -35.81 7.15 13.84
C GLN A 287 -36.90 7.17 14.93
N GLN A 288 -36.57 6.92 16.21
CA GLN A 288 -37.56 6.91 17.30
C GLN A 288 -37.62 8.18 18.14
N HIS A 289 -36.76 9.18 17.89
CA HIS A 289 -36.87 10.48 18.56
C HIS A 289 -37.46 11.54 17.62
N PRO A 290 -38.66 12.08 17.91
CA PRO A 290 -39.19 13.21 17.16
C PRO A 290 -38.22 14.39 17.24
N PRO A 291 -38.13 15.24 16.19
CA PRO A 291 -37.16 16.32 16.12
C PRO A 291 -37.39 17.30 17.27
N ARG A 292 -36.65 17.15 18.36
CA ARG A 292 -36.56 18.17 19.40
C ARG A 292 -35.88 19.37 18.78
N ARG A 293 -36.68 20.40 18.43
CA ARG A 293 -36.22 21.76 18.10
C ARG A 293 -35.14 22.17 19.09
N ARG A 294 -33.86 22.11 18.69
CA ARG A 294 -32.80 22.81 19.40
C ARG A 294 -33.00 24.29 19.15
N VAL A 295 -33.57 24.97 20.14
CA VAL A 295 -33.54 26.43 20.25
C VAL A 295 -32.07 26.80 20.41
N LEU A 296 -31.52 27.45 19.38
CA LEU A 296 -30.19 28.05 19.40
C LEU A 296 -30.23 29.24 20.36
N SER A 297 -29.70 29.07 21.57
CA SER A 297 -29.29 30.23 22.39
C SER A 297 -27.89 30.65 21.94
N HIS A 298 -27.80 31.84 21.36
CA HIS A 298 -26.53 32.55 21.19
C HIS A 298 -25.90 32.79 22.57
N GLY A 299 -24.69 32.27 22.76
CA GLY A 299 -23.81 32.59 23.86
C GLY A 299 -22.40 32.69 23.32
N ASP A 300 -21.96 33.93 23.11
CA ASP A 300 -20.56 34.29 22.87
C ASP A 300 -19.68 33.77 24.01
N ALA A 301 -18.72 32.92 23.68
CA ALA A 301 -17.51 32.73 24.49
C ALA A 301 -16.41 32.12 23.61
N GLY A 302 -15.42 32.95 23.29
CA GLY A 302 -14.19 32.52 22.64
C GLY A 302 -13.50 31.44 23.47
N THR A 303 -13.30 30.27 22.87
CA THR A 303 -12.48 29.20 23.43
C THR A 303 -11.33 28.95 22.47
N THR A 304 -10.14 29.35 22.92
CA THR A 304 -8.85 28.96 22.39
C THR A 304 -8.77 27.45 22.29
N THR A 305 -8.61 26.92 21.07
CA THR A 305 -8.35 25.51 20.81
C THR A 305 -6.96 25.14 21.31
N THR A 306 -6.89 24.72 22.57
CA THR A 306 -5.72 24.01 23.11
C THR A 306 -5.71 22.60 22.50
N ILE A 307 -4.90 22.44 21.45
CA ILE A 307 -4.55 21.14 20.88
C ILE A 307 -3.79 20.37 21.96
N THR A 308 -4.43 19.38 22.58
CA THR A 308 -3.76 18.40 23.45
C THR A 308 -3.45 17.15 22.62
N PRO A 309 -2.18 16.76 22.45
CA PRO A 309 -1.84 15.52 21.79
C PRO A 309 -1.95 14.38 22.82
N PHE A 310 -2.56 13.27 22.43
CA PHE A 310 -2.65 12.01 23.18
C PHE A 310 -3.64 11.97 24.38
N ARG A 311 -4.93 11.79 24.09
CA ARG A 311 -5.83 11.07 25.02
C ARG A 311 -6.05 9.64 24.51
N LEU A 312 -5.39 8.70 25.18
CA LEU A 312 -5.70 7.27 25.16
C LEU A 312 -7.04 7.05 25.89
N THR A 313 -8.16 7.11 25.17
CA THR A 313 -9.45 6.65 25.71
C THR A 313 -9.63 5.17 25.41
N THR A 314 -9.68 4.38 26.48
CA THR A 314 -10.30 3.05 26.68
C THR A 314 -10.56 2.14 25.46
N PRO A 315 -10.16 0.85 25.51
CA PRO A 315 -10.38 -0.09 24.43
C PRO A 315 -11.86 -0.49 24.39
N VAL A 316 -12.65 0.24 23.59
CA VAL A 316 -13.80 -0.39 22.96
C VAL A 316 -13.21 -1.23 21.84
N THR A 317 -13.19 -2.54 22.02
CA THR A 317 -12.95 -3.55 20.98
C THR A 317 -14.10 -3.53 19.97
N THR A 318 -14.31 -2.39 19.31
CA THR A 318 -14.90 -2.39 17.97
C THR A 318 -13.87 -3.06 17.05
N PRO A 319 -14.28 -4.05 16.23
CA PRO A 319 -13.38 -4.65 15.24
C PRO A 319 -12.74 -3.51 14.46
N SER A 320 -11.42 -3.48 14.54
CA SER A 320 -10.60 -2.30 14.28
C SER A 320 -10.57 -2.01 12.79
N PHE A 321 -11.61 -1.35 12.30
CA PHE A 321 -11.56 -0.69 11.01
C PHE A 321 -10.50 0.40 11.14
N ILE A 322 -9.35 0.18 10.51
CA ILE A 322 -8.20 1.09 10.61
C ILE A 322 -8.70 2.45 10.14
N TRP A 323 -8.68 3.43 11.04
CA TRP A 323 -8.97 4.82 10.72
C TRP A 323 -7.91 5.30 9.74
N TYR A 324 -8.15 5.13 8.44
CA TYR A 324 -7.26 5.75 7.47
C TYR A 324 -7.46 7.26 7.59
N PRO A 325 -6.37 8.04 7.74
CA PRO A 325 -6.43 9.48 7.82
C PRO A 325 -7.40 10.00 6.76
N ARG A 326 -8.41 10.75 7.21
CA ARG A 326 -9.34 11.38 6.27
C ARG A 326 -8.48 12.28 5.38
N ASP A 327 -8.61 12.12 4.07
CA ASP A 327 -8.04 13.02 3.06
C ASP A 327 -8.61 14.43 3.33
N ASN A 328 -8.05 15.14 4.30
CA ASN A 328 -8.20 16.57 4.44
C ASN A 328 -7.27 17.12 3.36
N GLY A 329 -7.78 17.11 2.12
CA GLY A 329 -6.99 17.31 0.93
C GLY A 329 -6.07 18.53 1.00
N ASN A 330 -4.89 18.36 0.40
CA ASN A 330 -3.86 19.35 0.08
C ASN A 330 -2.65 19.54 1.01
N ASP A 331 -2.56 18.88 2.17
CA ASP A 331 -1.38 19.05 3.03
C ASP A 331 -0.22 18.09 2.72
N ASP A 332 -0.32 17.30 1.65
CA ASP A 332 0.84 16.55 1.16
C ASP A 332 1.80 17.55 0.51
N PHE A 333 2.91 17.85 1.18
CA PHE A 333 4.02 18.60 0.60
C PHE A 333 4.62 17.77 -0.54
N PRO A 334 4.31 18.07 -1.82
CA PRO A 334 4.80 17.24 -2.92
C PRO A 334 6.33 17.30 -2.95
N VAL A 335 6.98 16.21 -3.33
CA VAL A 335 8.45 16.13 -3.38
C VAL A 335 8.98 17.13 -4.43
N ALA A 336 8.22 17.50 -5.46
CA ALA A 336 8.55 18.60 -6.38
C ALA A 336 8.52 20.00 -5.75
N SER A 337 7.86 20.19 -4.60
CA SER A 337 7.90 21.47 -3.87
C SER A 337 9.12 21.62 -2.95
N MET A 338 10.02 20.63 -2.95
CA MET A 338 11.27 20.72 -2.19
C MET A 338 12.04 21.98 -2.58
N PRO A 339 12.53 22.77 -1.60
CA PRO A 339 13.22 24.01 -1.88
C PRO A 339 14.49 23.76 -2.68
N GLU A 340 14.80 24.67 -3.61
CA GLU A 340 16.03 24.57 -4.39
C GLU A 340 17.26 24.71 -3.47
N PRO A 341 18.22 23.78 -3.51
CA PRO A 341 19.42 23.88 -2.72
C PRO A 341 20.30 25.02 -3.23
N SER A 342 20.74 25.89 -2.32
CA SER A 342 21.74 26.91 -2.64
C SER A 342 23.14 26.30 -2.61
N PHE A 343 23.78 26.18 -3.78
CA PHE A 343 25.18 25.77 -3.89
C PHE A 343 26.18 26.91 -3.57
N VAL A 344 25.69 28.15 -3.45
CA VAL A 344 26.51 29.30 -3.10
C VAL A 344 26.95 29.17 -1.64
N PRO A 345 28.26 29.21 -1.34
CA PRO A 345 28.76 29.18 0.02
C PRO A 345 28.18 30.33 0.87
N ALA A 346 27.90 30.03 2.12
CA ALA A 346 27.48 31.04 3.08
C ALA A 346 28.62 32.05 3.37
N PRO A 347 28.31 33.27 3.82
CA PRO A 347 29.31 34.34 3.99
C PRO A 347 30.56 33.94 4.82
N TRP A 348 30.38 33.12 5.87
CA TRP A 348 31.47 32.66 6.73
C TRP A 348 32.35 31.56 6.10
N GLN A 349 31.93 30.93 5.01
CA GLN A 349 32.68 29.86 4.35
C GLN A 349 33.72 30.41 3.35
N TRP A 350 33.62 31.69 2.96
CA TRP A 350 34.49 32.28 1.93
C TRP A 350 35.96 32.37 2.35
N THR A 351 36.23 32.57 3.63
CA THR A 351 37.60 32.59 4.18
C THR A 351 38.27 31.22 4.08
N ASP A 352 37.48 30.16 4.24
CA ASP A 352 37.96 28.79 4.15
C ASP A 352 38.12 28.31 2.70
N LEU A 353 37.32 28.87 1.78
CA LEU A 353 37.33 28.46 0.37
C LEU A 353 38.37 29.25 -0.45
N ILE A 354 38.35 30.58 -0.34
CA ILE A 354 39.23 31.46 -1.12
C ILE A 354 40.41 31.89 -0.24
N LYS A 355 41.53 31.17 -0.38
CA LYS A 355 42.72 31.35 0.46
C LYS A 355 43.70 32.33 -0.21
N PRO A 356 44.01 33.48 0.42
CA PRO A 356 45.09 34.34 -0.03
C PRO A 356 46.43 33.59 0.12
N ARG A 357 47.32 33.77 -0.86
CA ARG A 357 48.59 33.07 -0.97
C ARG A 357 49.73 34.03 -1.22
N VAL A 358 50.81 33.81 -0.47
CA VAL A 358 52.08 34.51 -0.67
C VAL A 358 53.07 33.52 -1.31
N PRO A 359 53.72 33.88 -2.42
CA PRO A 359 54.71 33.03 -3.06
C PRO A 359 55.80 32.62 -2.06
N PHE A 360 56.09 31.32 -1.99
CA PHE A 360 57.21 30.86 -1.20
C PHE A 360 58.48 31.13 -1.99
N LYS A 361 59.41 31.90 -1.41
CA LYS A 361 60.80 31.84 -1.87
C LYS A 361 61.30 30.45 -1.46
N PRO A 362 61.64 29.55 -2.40
CA PRO A 362 62.29 28.31 -2.04
C PRO A 362 63.63 28.71 -1.44
N LEU A 363 63.66 28.81 -0.12
CA LEU A 363 64.88 29.03 0.61
C LEU A 363 65.79 27.88 0.20
N LEU A 364 66.92 28.23 -0.45
CA LEU A 364 67.98 27.32 -0.86
C LEU A 364 68.52 26.60 0.39
N PHE A 365 67.78 25.61 0.88
CA PHE A 365 68.14 24.86 2.07
C PHE A 365 68.87 23.59 1.68
N GLY A 366 70.16 23.76 1.41
CA GLY A 366 71.16 22.74 1.66
C GLY A 366 71.74 22.76 3.09
N LEU A 367 71.51 23.81 3.91
CA LEU A 367 72.38 24.01 5.10
C LEU A 367 71.74 24.43 6.43
N PHE A 368 70.47 24.82 6.52
CA PHE A 368 69.87 25.11 7.83
C PHE A 368 69.07 23.92 8.33
N ARG A 369 69.72 23.08 9.15
CA ARG A 369 69.05 22.10 10.00
C ARG A 369 68.00 22.84 10.83
N ARG A 370 66.70 22.63 10.55
CA ARG A 370 65.64 23.06 11.47
C ARG A 370 65.98 22.50 12.86
N PRO A 371 66.01 23.34 13.92
CA PRO A 371 66.17 22.85 15.27
C PRO A 371 65.09 21.79 15.49
N ARG A 372 65.49 20.55 15.81
CA ARG A 372 64.56 19.50 16.19
C ARG A 372 63.75 20.05 17.36
N ARG A 373 62.47 20.36 17.14
CA ARG A 373 61.55 20.67 18.25
C ARG A 373 61.66 19.48 19.22
N PRO A 374 61.93 19.71 20.52
CA PRO A 374 62.03 18.63 21.48
C PRO A 374 60.75 17.81 21.39
N HIS A 375 60.94 16.51 21.21
CA HIS A 375 59.89 15.52 21.12
C HIS A 375 59.17 15.55 22.47
N ARG A 376 58.04 16.27 22.57
CA ARG A 376 57.15 16.13 23.73
C ARG A 376 56.66 14.70 23.68
N HIS A 377 57.16 13.88 24.61
CA HIS A 377 56.65 12.55 24.87
C HIS A 377 55.14 12.67 25.07
N ARG A 378 54.39 12.17 24.08
CA ARG A 378 52.95 11.98 24.17
C ARG A 378 52.76 10.79 25.11
N HIS A 379 52.50 11.07 26.39
CA HIS A 379 52.07 10.04 27.32
C HIS A 379 50.80 9.41 26.75
N HIS A 380 50.89 8.11 26.49
CA HIS A 380 49.78 7.26 26.16
C HIS A 380 49.02 7.03 27.47
N HIS A 381 48.03 7.88 27.77
CA HIS A 381 47.04 7.54 28.80
C HIS A 381 45.94 6.74 28.13
N GLN A 382 45.87 5.48 28.54
CA GLN A 382 44.81 4.53 28.26
C GLN A 382 44.06 4.40 29.58
N GLU A 383 42.85 4.96 29.68
CA GLU A 383 41.78 4.64 30.64
C GLU A 383 40.58 5.52 30.24
N GLN A 384 39.45 4.96 29.82
CA GLN A 384 38.41 4.25 30.59
C GLN A 384 37.34 5.23 31.09
N GLU A 385 36.09 4.78 30.98
CA GLU A 385 34.82 5.49 31.07
C GLU A 385 34.58 6.31 32.35
N GLN A 386 33.56 7.16 32.27
CA GLN A 386 32.86 7.91 33.33
C GLN A 386 33.48 9.27 33.72
N THR A 387 32.79 10.37 33.40
CA THR A 387 31.86 11.09 34.32
C THR A 387 31.26 12.34 33.67
N ASP A 388 30.05 12.66 34.10
CA ASP A 388 29.50 14.02 34.19
C ASP A 388 30.50 15.03 34.80
N ILE A 389 30.16 16.32 34.66
CA ILE A 389 30.70 17.52 35.33
C ILE A 389 31.57 18.43 34.45
N ASP A 390 30.89 19.43 33.89
CA ASP A 390 31.16 20.86 34.03
C ASP A 390 32.60 21.25 34.42
N SER A 391 33.42 21.54 33.42
CA SER A 391 34.68 22.27 33.59
C SER A 391 34.94 23.08 32.33
N GLN A 392 34.71 24.39 32.43
CA GLN A 392 35.18 25.39 31.48
C GLN A 392 36.71 25.38 31.44
N GLU A 393 37.26 24.62 30.49
CA GLU A 393 38.65 24.73 30.08
C GLU A 393 38.77 25.99 29.21
N VAL A 394 39.34 27.05 29.78
CA VAL A 394 39.65 28.30 29.09
C VAL A 394 40.76 28.00 28.08
N GLU A 395 40.37 27.72 26.83
CA GLU A 395 41.31 27.69 25.70
C GLU A 395 42.08 29.01 25.66
N PRO A 396 43.43 28.99 25.58
CA PRO A 396 44.20 30.19 25.40
C PRO A 396 43.82 30.80 24.04
N SER A 397 43.11 31.93 24.08
CA SER A 397 42.81 32.77 22.93
C SER A 397 44.10 33.17 22.24
N VAL A 398 44.50 32.38 21.23
CA VAL A 398 45.50 32.77 20.24
C VAL A 398 44.83 33.84 19.39
N GLN A 399 44.98 35.11 19.81
CA GLN A 399 44.52 36.24 19.03
C GLN A 399 45.16 36.19 17.63
N PRO A 400 44.37 36.26 16.54
CA PRO A 400 44.89 36.24 15.18
C PRO A 400 45.50 37.60 14.84
N SER A 401 46.79 37.77 15.12
CA SER A 401 47.58 38.96 14.77
C SER A 401 47.89 39.10 13.26
N ASP A 402 47.32 38.24 12.41
CA ASP A 402 47.76 38.05 11.01
C ASP A 402 46.96 38.81 9.93
N ASN A 403 46.10 39.78 10.32
CA ASN A 403 45.33 40.55 9.34
C ASN A 403 46.17 41.40 8.36
N HIS A 404 47.43 41.71 8.71
CA HIS A 404 48.33 42.43 7.81
C HIS A 404 48.89 41.56 6.67
N ALA A 405 49.13 40.27 6.91
CA ALA A 405 49.66 39.36 5.89
C ALA A 405 48.65 39.05 4.76
N LEU A 406 47.35 39.20 5.05
CA LEU A 406 46.29 39.04 4.04
C LEU A 406 46.24 40.20 3.02
N LYS A 407 46.63 41.41 3.41
CA LYS A 407 46.54 42.60 2.53
C LYS A 407 47.54 42.57 1.37
N ASP A 408 48.66 41.89 1.54
CA ASP A 408 49.78 41.91 0.58
C ASP A 408 49.89 40.63 -0.26
N ALA A 409 48.93 39.71 -0.16
CA ALA A 409 48.97 38.47 -0.92
C ALA A 409 48.74 38.74 -2.43
N PRO A 410 49.70 38.44 -3.32
CA PRO A 410 49.56 38.73 -4.76
C PRO A 410 48.53 37.80 -5.43
N PHE A 411 48.27 36.63 -4.83
CA PHE A 411 47.32 35.67 -5.35
C PHE A 411 46.29 35.26 -4.29
N ALA A 412 45.11 34.90 -4.75
CA ALA A 412 44.17 34.09 -4.00
C ALA A 412 43.85 32.83 -4.79
N THR A 413 43.57 31.74 -4.09
CA THR A 413 43.35 30.44 -4.73
C THR A 413 42.14 29.73 -4.13
N VAL A 414 41.38 29.05 -4.98
CA VAL A 414 40.34 28.09 -4.60
C VAL A 414 40.75 26.72 -5.12
N SER A 415 40.82 25.74 -4.24
CA SER A 415 41.01 24.33 -4.61
C SER A 415 39.74 23.84 -5.30
N VAL A 416 39.87 23.32 -6.52
CA VAL A 416 38.73 22.73 -7.25
C VAL A 416 38.22 21.50 -6.47
N ASP A 417 39.10 20.74 -5.82
CA ASP A 417 38.71 19.62 -4.96
C ASP A 417 37.85 20.08 -3.76
N ASP A 418 38.25 21.18 -3.09
CA ASP A 418 37.54 21.70 -1.91
C ASP A 418 36.16 22.23 -2.34
N LEU A 419 36.08 22.90 -3.51
CA LEU A 419 34.83 23.36 -4.09
C LEU A 419 33.93 22.18 -4.48
N SER A 420 34.47 21.15 -5.14
CA SER A 420 33.73 19.94 -5.50
C SER A 420 33.20 19.23 -4.26
N GLN A 421 33.97 19.17 -3.16
CA GLN A 421 33.51 18.60 -1.88
C GLN A 421 32.34 19.38 -1.29
N HIS A 422 32.38 20.72 -1.34
CA HIS A 422 31.26 21.57 -0.92
C HIS A 422 30.00 21.29 -1.74
N LEU A 423 30.12 21.27 -3.07
CA LEU A 423 29.01 20.95 -3.97
C LEU A 423 28.46 19.53 -3.74
N CYS A 424 29.33 18.54 -3.52
CA CYS A 424 28.96 17.17 -3.19
C CYS A 424 28.13 17.10 -1.90
N ARG A 425 28.55 17.82 -0.85
CA ARG A 425 27.84 17.85 0.43
C ARG A 425 26.42 18.38 0.28
N ILE A 426 26.24 19.44 -0.50
CA ILE A 426 24.93 20.06 -0.73
C ILE A 426 24.03 19.12 -1.57
N GLY A 427 24.56 18.55 -2.65
CA GLY A 427 23.84 17.58 -3.47
C GLY A 427 23.45 16.32 -2.68
N TYR A 428 24.35 15.83 -1.82
CA TYR A 428 24.08 14.72 -0.90
C TYR A 428 22.92 15.06 0.06
N GLN A 429 22.99 16.22 0.72
CA GLN A 429 21.95 16.65 1.66
C GLN A 429 20.59 16.78 0.97
N PHE A 430 20.56 17.38 -0.21
CA PHE A 430 19.33 17.51 -0.99
C PHE A 430 18.67 16.15 -1.26
N TYR A 431 19.43 15.18 -1.78
CA TYR A 431 18.88 13.84 -2.04
C TYR A 431 18.59 13.04 -0.77
N GLU A 432 19.23 13.37 0.35
CA GLU A 432 18.86 12.84 1.66
C GLU A 432 17.49 13.33 2.11
N ASP A 433 17.24 14.63 1.99
CA ASP A 433 15.95 15.23 2.36
C ASP A 433 14.82 14.73 1.45
N VAL A 434 15.09 14.63 0.14
CA VAL A 434 14.16 14.02 -0.84
C VAL A 434 13.83 12.58 -0.48
N ALA A 435 14.85 11.76 -0.16
CA ALA A 435 14.64 10.37 0.22
C ALA A 435 13.82 10.27 1.51
N ASN A 436 14.12 11.09 2.52
CA ASN A 436 13.41 11.09 3.80
C ASN A 436 11.94 11.47 3.64
N ASN A 437 11.65 12.51 2.86
CA ASN A 437 10.27 12.92 2.56
C ASN A 437 9.51 11.81 1.81
N ALA A 438 10.10 11.30 0.73
CA ALA A 438 9.45 10.26 -0.06
C ALA A 438 9.26 8.94 0.74
N HIS A 439 10.18 8.60 1.65
CA HIS A 439 10.02 7.47 2.57
C HIS A 439 8.88 7.67 3.56
N LEU A 440 8.65 8.90 4.05
CA LEU A 440 7.54 9.19 4.96
C LEU A 440 6.20 8.92 4.27
N SER A 441 6.00 9.46 3.07
CA SER A 441 4.80 9.21 2.26
C SER A 441 4.64 7.73 1.92
N TYR A 442 5.73 7.08 1.49
CA TYR A 442 5.75 5.64 1.23
C TYR A 442 5.30 4.81 2.44
N HIS A 443 5.81 5.11 3.64
CA HIS A 443 5.44 4.35 4.84
C HIS A 443 3.97 4.58 5.24
N GLN A 444 3.46 5.79 5.05
CA GLN A 444 2.05 6.09 5.28
C GLN A 444 1.17 5.29 4.31
N ASP A 445 1.45 5.36 3.02
CA ASP A 445 0.68 4.67 1.98
C ASP A 445 0.80 3.15 2.10
N SER A 446 1.97 2.63 2.43
CA SER A 446 2.20 1.20 2.66
C SER A 446 1.32 0.65 3.78
N ARG A 447 1.16 1.39 4.88
CA ARG A 447 0.27 1.00 5.99
C ARG A 447 -1.20 1.03 5.58
N VAL A 448 -1.60 2.05 4.82
CA VAL A 448 -2.97 2.13 4.28
C VAL A 448 -3.24 0.96 3.35
N LEU A 449 -2.32 0.66 2.43
CA LEU A 449 -2.45 -0.46 1.50
C LEU A 449 -2.52 -1.80 2.24
N GLN A 450 -1.66 -2.02 3.26
CA GLN A 450 -1.74 -3.21 4.10
C GLN A 450 -3.11 -3.35 4.79
N GLY A 451 -3.66 -2.24 5.32
CA GLY A 451 -5.00 -2.22 5.90
C GLY A 451 -6.08 -2.58 4.89
N VAL A 452 -6.01 -2.02 3.67
CA VAL A 452 -6.93 -2.35 2.57
C VAL A 452 -6.90 -3.84 2.25
N GLY A 453 -5.72 -4.46 2.23
CA GLY A 453 -5.57 -5.90 2.02
C GLY A 453 -6.25 -6.74 3.11
N GLN A 454 -6.13 -6.34 4.37
CA GLN A 454 -6.80 -7.00 5.49
C GLN A 454 -8.33 -6.85 5.41
N ASP A 455 -8.81 -5.63 5.18
CA ASP A 455 -10.23 -5.32 5.04
C ASP A 455 -10.87 -6.08 3.85
N LEU A 456 -10.14 -6.26 2.74
CA LEU A 456 -10.61 -7.07 1.61
C LEU A 456 -10.85 -8.52 2.01
N VAL A 457 -9.90 -9.14 2.72
CA VAL A 457 -10.04 -10.52 3.20
C VAL A 457 -11.21 -10.64 4.19
N GLU A 458 -11.35 -9.68 5.10
CA GLU A 458 -12.47 -9.66 6.06
C GLU A 458 -13.82 -9.54 5.35
N ILE A 459 -13.95 -8.61 4.39
CA ILE A 459 -15.19 -8.44 3.61
C ILE A 459 -15.55 -9.71 2.86
N TYR A 460 -14.57 -10.36 2.21
CA TYR A 460 -14.81 -11.62 1.52
C TYR A 460 -15.31 -12.70 2.48
N SER A 461 -14.69 -12.82 3.66
CA SER A 461 -15.12 -13.77 4.68
C SER A 461 -16.55 -13.52 5.17
N ASN A 462 -16.95 -12.25 5.30
CA ASN A 462 -18.30 -11.87 5.70
C ASN A 462 -19.34 -12.17 4.60
N LEU A 463 -18.99 -11.95 3.32
CA LEU A 463 -19.83 -12.34 2.19
C LEU A 463 -19.97 -13.87 2.08
N GLN A 464 -18.89 -14.62 2.30
CA GLN A 464 -18.92 -16.08 2.29
C GLN A 464 -19.75 -16.64 3.45
N LEU A 465 -19.69 -16.02 4.64
CA LEU A 465 -20.51 -16.39 5.78
C LEU A 465 -22.00 -16.22 5.46
N GLU A 466 -22.37 -15.09 4.87
CA GLU A 466 -23.76 -14.80 4.48
C GLU A 466 -24.25 -15.70 3.33
N SER A 467 -23.39 -15.99 2.36
CA SER A 467 -23.68 -16.96 1.30
C SER A 467 -23.96 -18.36 1.87
N THR A 468 -23.11 -18.82 2.81
CA THR A 468 -23.30 -20.09 3.53
C THR A 468 -24.63 -20.12 4.28
N ARG A 469 -25.01 -18.99 4.90
CA ARG A 469 -26.29 -18.83 5.60
C ARG A 469 -27.48 -18.99 4.65
N LEU A 470 -27.44 -18.35 3.48
CA LEU A 470 -28.49 -18.51 2.45
C LEU A 470 -28.60 -19.94 1.94
N VAL A 471 -27.47 -20.61 1.71
CA VAL A 471 -27.44 -22.03 1.30
C VAL A 471 -28.16 -22.91 2.33
N MET A 472 -27.91 -22.70 3.62
CA MET A 472 -28.59 -23.47 4.68
C MET A 472 -30.08 -23.11 4.80
N HIS A 473 -30.46 -21.84 4.66
CA HIS A 473 -31.86 -21.44 4.59
C HIS A 473 -32.58 -22.10 3.39
N ARG A 474 -31.92 -22.17 2.24
CA ARG A 474 -32.48 -22.83 1.06
C ARG A 474 -32.71 -24.33 1.30
N VAL A 475 -31.78 -25.02 1.96
CA VAL A 475 -32.00 -26.43 2.37
C VAL A 475 -33.23 -26.56 3.29
N VAL A 476 -33.42 -25.64 4.25
CA VAL A 476 -34.60 -25.61 5.13
C VAL A 476 -35.89 -25.41 4.31
N ASP A 477 -35.89 -24.47 3.37
CA ASP A 477 -37.05 -24.19 2.52
C ASP A 477 -37.42 -25.38 1.62
N ILE A 478 -36.41 -26.05 1.04
CA ILE A 478 -36.64 -27.27 0.25
C ILE A 478 -37.24 -28.37 1.14
N CYS A 479 -36.75 -28.55 2.37
CA CYS A 479 -37.34 -29.50 3.31
C CYS A 479 -38.81 -29.20 3.61
N HIS A 480 -39.19 -27.92 3.73
CA HIS A 480 -40.59 -27.54 3.92
C HIS A 480 -41.45 -27.80 2.67
N GLN A 481 -40.95 -27.44 1.47
CA GLN A 481 -41.65 -27.68 0.20
C GLN A 481 -41.95 -29.18 0.01
N LEU A 482 -40.94 -30.04 0.19
CA LEU A 482 -41.10 -31.49 0.12
C LEU A 482 -42.09 -32.03 1.17
N GLY A 483 -42.14 -31.42 2.35
CA GLY A 483 -43.12 -31.74 3.39
C GLY A 483 -44.56 -31.41 2.98
N THR A 484 -44.80 -30.24 2.36
CA THR A 484 -46.14 -29.84 1.90
C THR A 484 -46.65 -30.68 0.73
N MET A 485 -45.74 -31.17 -0.12
CA MET A 485 -46.06 -32.09 -1.21
C MET A 485 -46.48 -33.47 -0.71
N SER A 486 -45.96 -33.91 0.44
CA SER A 486 -46.32 -35.21 1.05
C SER A 486 -47.74 -35.22 1.64
N SER A 487 -48.30 -34.04 1.98
CA SER A 487 -49.62 -33.93 2.64
C SER A 487 -50.81 -33.79 1.68
N THR A 488 -50.56 -33.57 0.39
CA THR A 488 -51.62 -33.35 -0.63
C THR A 488 -52.12 -34.65 -1.25
N THR A 489 -51.48 -35.78 -0.94
CA THR A 489 -51.86 -37.10 -1.41
C THR A 489 -52.98 -37.65 -0.53
N ASP A 490 -54.22 -37.28 -0.84
CA ASP A 490 -55.40 -37.75 -0.10
C ASP A 490 -55.48 -39.28 -0.19
N PRO A 491 -55.42 -40.03 0.92
CA PRO A 491 -55.37 -41.49 0.91
C PRO A 491 -56.65 -42.13 0.34
N ALA A 492 -57.70 -41.35 0.10
CA ALA A 492 -58.96 -41.81 -0.46
C ALA A 492 -58.93 -42.10 -1.98
N MET A 493 -57.88 -41.72 -2.72
CA MET A 493 -57.79 -41.96 -4.17
C MET A 493 -56.81 -43.06 -4.61
N ILE A 494 -56.06 -43.68 -3.71
CA ILE A 494 -55.00 -44.66 -4.06
C ILE A 494 -55.45 -46.12 -3.87
N GLU A 495 -56.72 -46.40 -3.57
CA GLU A 495 -57.17 -47.79 -3.38
C GLU A 495 -57.39 -48.60 -4.68
N ASN A 496 -57.23 -48.01 -5.88
CA ASN A 496 -57.61 -48.70 -7.14
C ASN A 496 -56.54 -48.85 -8.23
N THR A 497 -55.27 -48.49 -7.98
CA THR A 497 -54.23 -48.69 -9.02
C THR A 497 -52.96 -49.26 -8.43
N SER A 498 -53.02 -50.53 -8.04
CA SER A 498 -51.83 -51.32 -7.73
C SER A 498 -51.60 -52.36 -8.81
N ILE A 499 -50.31 -52.51 -9.15
CA ILE A 499 -49.63 -53.63 -9.79
C ILE A 499 -49.33 -53.43 -11.29
N THR A 500 -48.04 -53.63 -11.58
CA THR A 500 -47.35 -53.67 -12.87
C THR A 500 -46.70 -52.34 -13.24
N THR A 501 -45.43 -52.14 -12.85
CA THR A 501 -44.27 -52.29 -13.75
C THR A 501 -43.01 -51.91 -12.99
N LEU A 502 -42.20 -52.89 -12.61
CA LEU A 502 -40.90 -52.70 -11.96
C LEU A 502 -39.95 -53.68 -12.61
N LEU A 503 -39.22 -53.21 -13.64
CA LEU A 503 -37.91 -53.69 -14.12
C LEU A 503 -37.67 -53.14 -15.53
N GLN A 504 -36.96 -52.01 -15.67
CA GLN A 504 -35.90 -51.92 -16.67
C GLN A 504 -35.06 -50.66 -16.48
N GLN A 505 -33.75 -50.84 -16.68
CA GLN A 505 -32.81 -49.84 -17.21
C GLN A 505 -31.95 -49.05 -16.20
N GLN A 506 -30.90 -49.72 -15.71
CA GLN A 506 -29.59 -49.10 -15.53
C GLN A 506 -28.68 -49.54 -16.68
N GLN A 507 -28.21 -48.61 -17.51
CA GLN A 507 -26.92 -48.71 -18.21
C GLN A 507 -26.48 -47.36 -18.83
N HIS A 508 -25.24 -47.00 -18.51
CA HIS A 508 -24.31 -46.07 -19.19
C HIS A 508 -24.61 -44.56 -19.25
N THR A 509 -23.78 -43.74 -18.61
CA THR A 509 -22.65 -43.05 -19.29
C THR A 509 -21.72 -42.30 -18.32
N THR A 510 -20.43 -42.39 -18.62
CA THR A 510 -19.26 -41.70 -18.06
C THR A 510 -18.99 -40.37 -18.78
N GLN A 511 -18.72 -39.27 -18.07
CA GLN A 511 -17.55 -38.35 -18.26
C GLN A 511 -17.67 -37.02 -17.45
N PRO A 512 -16.55 -36.28 -17.24
CA PRO A 512 -16.31 -35.48 -16.04
C PRO A 512 -16.66 -33.99 -16.16
N ARG A 513 -16.92 -33.33 -15.03
CA ARG A 513 -17.01 -31.87 -14.90
C ARG A 513 -15.76 -31.29 -14.21
N PRO A 514 -15.37 -30.04 -14.53
CA PRO A 514 -14.09 -29.45 -14.16
C PRO A 514 -14.08 -28.92 -12.73
N SER A 515 -12.91 -29.01 -12.13
CA SER A 515 -12.56 -28.45 -10.82
C SER A 515 -12.67 -26.93 -10.84
N ILE A 516 -13.41 -26.37 -9.89
CA ILE A 516 -13.36 -24.94 -9.56
C ILE A 516 -12.03 -24.71 -8.83
N ALA A 517 -11.22 -23.82 -9.39
CA ALA A 517 -9.96 -23.41 -8.82
C ALA A 517 -10.22 -22.64 -7.51
N SER A 518 -9.58 -23.13 -6.46
CA SER A 518 -9.25 -22.38 -5.26
C SER A 518 -8.42 -21.13 -5.63
N VAL A 519 -8.84 -19.97 -5.13
CA VAL A 519 -8.00 -18.78 -4.93
C VAL A 519 -7.65 -18.70 -3.46
#